data_AF-A0A7G8EJQ0-F1
#
_entry.id   AF-A0A7G8EJQ0-F1
#
_cell.length_a   1.000
_cell.length_b   1.000
_cell.length_c   1.000
_cell.angle_alpha   90.00
_cell.angle_beta   90.00
_cell.angle_gamma   90.00
#
_symmetry.space_group_name_H-M   'P 1'
#
loop_
_entity.id
_entity.type
_entity.pdbx_description
1 polymer ?
#
loop_
_entity_poly.entity_id
_entity_poly.type
_entity_poly.pdbx_seq_one_letter_code
_entity_poly.pdbx_strand_id
1 'polypeptide(L)' 'MLGLYDSQGVLRFAGRDRDDCLAYAELFALPEDSYSLESVAVLVGGSLASAPRAALAGV' A
#
# COMPACT_ATOMS: atom_id res chain seq x y z
N MET A 1 7.28 0.79 -7.43
CA MET A 1 6.74 -0.41 -6.77
C MET A 1 5.49 -0.02 -6.03
N LEU A 2 4.52 -0.92 -5.99
CA LEU A 2 3.22 -0.70 -5.38
C LEU A 2 3.01 -1.72 -4.25
N GLY A 3 2.44 -1.27 -3.14
CA GLY A 3 2.07 -2.10 -2.01
C GLY A 3 0.55 -2.24 -1.93
N LEU A 4 0.09 -3.45 -1.68
CA LEU A 4 -1.28 -3.76 -1.29
C LEU A 4 -1.34 -3.88 0.24
N TYR A 5 -2.09 -2.96 0.84
CA TYR A 5 -2.33 -2.86 2.26
C TYR A 5 -3.75 -3.34 2.57
N ASP A 6 -3.92 -4.11 3.64
CA ASP A 6 -5.25 -4.47 4.15
C ASP A 6 -5.91 -3.27 4.88
N SER A 7 -7.21 -3.37 5.15
CA SER A 7 -7.97 -2.46 6.03
C SER A 7 -7.28 -2.10 7.35
N GLN A 8 -6.46 -3.00 7.89
CA GLN A 8 -5.69 -2.78 9.13
C GLN A 8 -4.37 -2.01 8.90
N GLY A 9 -4.07 -1.57 7.68
CA GLY A 9 -2.82 -0.91 7.31
C GLY A 9 -1.61 -1.86 7.20
N VAL A 10 -1.84 -3.17 7.13
CA VAL A 10 -0.77 -4.17 7.02
C VAL A 10 -0.44 -4.42 5.55
N LEU A 11 0.83 -4.28 5.18
CA LEU A 11 1.32 -4.63 3.84
C LEU A 11 1.23 -6.14 3.64
N ARG A 12 0.34 -6.59 2.76
CA ARG A 12 0.21 -8.01 2.41
C ARG A 12 1.05 -8.41 1.21
N PHE A 13 1.19 -7.51 0.25
CA PHE A 13 1.91 -7.80 -0.98
C PHE A 13 2.55 -6.55 -1.56
N ALA A 14 3.73 -6.69 -2.18
CA ALA A 14 4.40 -5.61 -2.88
C ALA A 14 4.71 -6.05 -4.32
N GLY A 15 4.00 -5.48 -5.28
CA GLY A 15 4.11 -5.76 -6.71
C GLY A 15 4.92 -4.69 -7.44
N ARG A 16 5.34 -5.00 -8.68
CA ARG A 16 6.03 -4.03 -9.52
C ARG A 16 5.10 -2.88 -9.90
N ASP A 17 3.88 -3.26 -10.30
CA ASP A 17 2.84 -2.39 -10.83
C ASP A 17 1.48 -2.71 -10.18
N ARG A 18 0.46 -1.91 -10.52
CA ARG A 18 -0.91 -2.11 -10.03
C ARG A 18 -1.48 -3.48 -10.39
N ASP A 19 -1.16 -3.98 -11.57
CA ASP A 19 -1.68 -5.23 -12.11
C ASP A 19 -1.26 -6.43 -11.24
N ASP A 20 0.01 -6.49 -10.82
CA ASP A 20 0.50 -7.50 -9.87
C ASP A 20 -0.28 -7.47 -8.54
N CYS A 21 -0.58 -6.28 -8.03
CA CYS A 21 -1.34 -6.15 -6.78
C CYS A 21 -2.81 -6.57 -6.95
N LEU A 22 -3.43 -6.28 -8.09
CA LEU A 22 -4.80 -6.70 -8.38
C LEU A 22 -4.90 -8.21 -8.61
N ALA A 23 -3.95 -8.80 -9.34
CA ALA A 23 -3.85 -10.24 -9.51
C ALA A 23 -3.73 -10.97 -8.17
N TYR A 24 -2.96 -10.41 -7.22
CA TYR A 24 -2.92 -10.90 -5.85
C TYR A 24 -4.28 -10.76 -5.15
N ALA A 25 -4.95 -9.61 -5.27
CA ALA A 25 -6.27 -9.39 -4.68
C ALA A 25 -7.31 -10.40 -5.18
N GLU A 26 -7.36 -10.65 -6.50
CA GLU A 26 -8.25 -11.62 -7.12
C GLU A 26 -7.96 -13.05 -6.66
N LEU A 27 -6.69 -13.44 -6.57
CA LEU A 27 -6.28 -14.78 -6.17
C LEU A 27 -6.73 -15.13 -4.73
N PHE A 28 -6.85 -14.11 -3.87
CA PHE A 28 -7.33 -14.25 -2.50
C PHE A 28 -8.77 -13.77 -2.29
N ALA A 29 -9.48 -13.41 -3.37
CA ALA A 29 -10.83 -12.85 -3.33
C ALA A 29 -10.99 -11.69 -2.33
N LEU A 30 -9.99 -10.79 -2.28
CA LEU A 30 -10.01 -9.62 -1.41
C LEU A 30 -11.05 -8.60 -1.93
N PRO A 31 -12.01 -8.16 -1.10
CA PRO A 31 -12.96 -7.12 -1.49
C PRO A 31 -12.23 -5.83 -1.84
N GLU A 32 -12.67 -5.12 -2.87
CA GLU A 32 -12.07 -3.83 -3.29
C GLU A 32 -12.09 -2.76 -2.19
N ASP A 33 -13.05 -2.84 -1.26
CA ASP A 33 -13.14 -1.94 -0.09
C ASP A 33 -12.21 -2.36 1.06
N SER A 34 -11.65 -3.56 1.01
CA SER A 34 -10.87 -4.17 2.09
C SER A 34 -9.36 -4.02 1.91
N TYR A 35 -8.91 -3.40 0.81
CA TYR A 35 -7.50 -3.13 0.56
C TYR A 35 -7.26 -1.73 -0.01
N SER A 36 -6.04 -1.24 0.15
CA SER A 36 -5.57 0.01 -0.44
C SER A 36 -4.24 -0.19 -1.14
N LEU A 37 -4.07 0.50 -2.26
CA LEU A 37 -2.89 0.44 -3.09
C LEU A 37 -2.08 1.73 -2.91
N GLU A 38 -0.88 1.62 -2.34
CA GLU A 38 0.00 2.77 -2.09
C GLU A 38 1.38 2.56 -2.71
N SER A 39 2.02 3.65 -3.17
CA SER A 39 3.37 3.59 -3.72
C SER A 39 4.38 3.27 -2.61
N VAL A 40 5.11 2.17 -2.76
CA VAL A 40 6.15 1.76 -1.81
C VAL A 40 7.51 2.16 -2.34
N ALA A 41 8.19 3.03 -1.60
CA ALA A 41 9.60 3.32 -1.80
C ALA A 41 10.44 2.30 -1.01
N VAL A 42 11.10 1.38 -1.71
CA VAL A 42 12.08 0.49 -1.07
C VAL A 42 13.36 1.29 -0.86
N LEU A 43 13.68 1.56 0.40
CA LEU A 43 14.94 2.18 0.79
C LEU A 43 16.07 1.15 0.71
N VAL A 44 16.61 0.95 -0.49
CA VAL A 44 17.89 0.27 -0.65
C VAL A 44 18.99 1.21 -0.15
N GLY A 45 19.29 1.14 1.15
CA GLY A 45 20.43 1.84 1.76
C GLY A 45 20.14 2.82 2.91
N GLY A 46 18.89 2.95 3.35
CA GLY A 46 18.52 3.81 4.47
C GLY A 46 18.41 5.30 4.11
N SER A 47 17.18 5.80 3.97
CA SER A 47 16.82 7.19 4.32
C SER A 47 15.31 7.37 4.19
N LEU A 48 14.61 7.46 5.33
CA LEU A 48 13.17 7.72 5.39
C LEU A 48 12.83 9.04 4.70
N ALA A 49 12.19 8.97 3.55
CA ALA A 49 11.49 10.11 2.97
C ALA A 49 10.13 9.67 2.39
N SER A 50 9.18 9.39 3.29
CA SER A 50 7.77 9.64 2.96
C SER A 50 7.03 10.11 4.21
N ALA A 51 6.97 11.43 4.37
CA ALA A 51 5.94 12.11 5.15
C ALA A 51 5.52 13.35 4.34
N PRO A 52 4.27 13.87 4.45
CA PRO A 52 3.27 13.58 5.48
C PRO A 52 1.88 13.18 4.93
N ARG A 53 1.12 12.36 5.67
CA ARG A 53 -0.35 12.45 5.64
C ARG A 53 -0.77 13.46 6.70
N ALA A 54 -1.23 14.62 6.24
CA ALA A 54 -1.80 15.66 7.08
C ALA A 54 -2.98 15.09 7.89
N ALA A 55 -2.76 14.94 9.20
CA ALA A 55 -3.84 14.80 10.16
C ALA A 55 -4.53 16.17 10.26
N LEU A 56 -5.67 16.31 9.58
CA LEU A 56 -6.60 17.41 9.78
C LEU A 56 -7.21 17.26 11.18
N ALA A 57 -6.58 17.85 12.17
CA ALA A 57 -7.16 18.15 13.48
C ALA A 57 -7.03 19.66 13.69
N GLY A 58 -8.15 20.38 13.63
CA GLY A 58 -8.18 21.82 13.83
C GLY A 58 -9.58 22.39 13.87
N VAL A 59 -10.13 22.46 15.09
CA VAL A 59 -11.25 23.27 15.63
C VAL A 59 -12.67 23.00 15.11
#